data_AF-A0AAD5LWW2-F1
#
_entry.id   AF-A0AAD5LWW2-F1
#
_cell.length_a   1.000
_cell.length_b   1.000
_cell.length_c   1.000
_cell.angle_alpha   90.00
_cell.angle_beta   90.00
_cell.angle_gamma   90.00
#
_symmetry.space_group_name_H-M   'P 1'
#
loop_
_entity.id
_entity.type
_entity.pdbx_description
1 polymer ?
#
loop_
_entity_poly.entity_id
_entity_poly.type
_entity_poly.pdbx_seq_one_letter_code
_entity_poly.pdbx_strand_id
1 'polypeptide(L)'
;MGNAMPNAPRSPFSLPRSSSSRREDKSVDSSPTVFTSSELAQFTGEKKQPIYISLASVVYDASSMREVYGPGGESHHLAGKDASRALALSSFSARDLNDLELSDLGGAQLRQLDTWVKRFREEYNFPVVGRLILKQDMTKEELRRFNGVDNVRHTCLVALNGVIYDVTANGWDHYGPDGTYSLFAGRDASVALARMSLDPEVLDDANLDELTEEERKTLADWSTRFQQKYSVVGKLLD
;
A
#
# COMPACT_ATOMS: atom_id res chain seq x y z
N MET A 1 39.09 0.02 -27.66
CA MET A 1 37.83 0.75 -27.91
C MET A 1 36.88 0.37 -26.78
N GLY A 2 36.45 1.34 -25.97
CA GLY A 2 35.72 1.10 -24.72
C GLY A 2 34.31 0.56 -24.97
N ASN A 3 33.98 -0.54 -24.32
CA ASN A 3 32.61 -1.03 -24.24
C ASN A 3 31.81 -0.08 -23.34
N ALA A 4 30.79 0.54 -23.91
CA ALA A 4 29.79 1.27 -23.16
C ALA A 4 29.08 0.30 -22.20
N MET A 5 29.07 0.64 -20.90
CA MET A 5 28.22 0.00 -19.91
C MET A 5 26.75 0.12 -20.39
N PRO A 6 25.92 -0.93 -20.29
CA PRO A 6 24.50 -0.80 -20.56
C PRO A 6 23.90 0.26 -19.61
N ASN A 7 23.11 1.18 -20.16
CA ASN A 7 22.50 2.27 -19.40
C ASN A 7 21.74 1.72 -18.18
N ALA A 8 22.19 2.07 -16.98
CA ALA A 8 21.48 1.75 -15.75
C ALA A 8 20.05 2.36 -15.80
N PRO A 9 19.03 1.64 -15.29
CA PRO A 9 17.66 2.12 -15.26
C PRO A 9 17.54 3.42 -14.44
N ARG A 10 16.75 4.37 -14.94
CA ARG A 10 16.52 5.66 -14.28
C ARG A 10 15.77 5.45 -12.97
N SER A 11 16.38 5.90 -11.87
CA SER A 11 15.82 5.83 -10.51
C SER A 11 14.34 6.24 -10.46
N PRO A 12 13.47 5.52 -9.71
CA PRO A 12 12.06 5.86 -9.51
C PRO A 12 11.85 7.13 -8.66
N PHE A 13 12.96 7.78 -8.28
CA PHE A 13 13.01 9.07 -7.60
C PHE A 13 13.40 10.22 -8.56
N SER A 14 13.47 9.97 -9.87
CA SER A 14 13.77 11.00 -10.87
C SER A 14 12.59 11.97 -10.98
N LEU A 15 12.75 13.22 -10.56
CA LEU A 15 11.75 14.28 -10.76
C LEU A 15 11.55 14.55 -12.27
N PRO A 16 10.32 14.85 -12.74
CA PRO A 16 10.14 15.39 -14.08
C PRO A 16 10.82 16.76 -14.17
N ARG A 17 11.57 17.02 -15.24
CA ARG A 17 12.09 18.37 -15.53
C ARG A 17 10.90 19.29 -15.83
N SER A 18 10.62 20.24 -14.94
CA SER A 18 9.63 21.28 -15.20
C SER A 18 10.24 22.37 -16.11
N SER A 19 9.55 22.70 -17.19
CA SER A 19 9.71 23.97 -17.88
C SER A 19 8.69 24.97 -17.33
N SER A 20 9.16 26.18 -17.08
CA SER A 20 8.54 27.27 -16.31
C SER A 20 7.21 27.80 -16.88
N SER A 21 6.23 28.08 -16.00
CA SER A 21 5.76 29.46 -15.76
C SER A 21 4.96 29.55 -14.45
N ARG A 22 5.08 30.70 -13.79
CA ARG A 22 4.73 31.00 -12.40
C ARG A 22 3.22 31.25 -12.23
N ARG A 23 2.55 30.48 -11.37
CA ARG A 23 1.39 30.89 -10.56
C ARG A 23 1.52 30.22 -9.20
N GLU A 24 1.54 31.03 -8.15
CA GLU A 24 1.48 30.55 -6.76
C GLU A 24 0.08 30.02 -6.50
N ASP A 25 -0.11 28.72 -6.74
CA ASP A 25 -1.24 27.98 -6.20
C ASP A 25 -0.82 27.44 -4.83
N LYS A 26 -1.69 27.60 -3.83
CA LYS A 26 -1.48 27.01 -2.50
C LYS A 26 -1.65 25.51 -2.66
N SER A 27 -0.56 24.82 -2.98
CA SER A 27 -0.50 23.36 -3.01
C SER A 27 -0.77 22.86 -1.58
N VAL A 28 -2.02 22.46 -1.33
CA VAL A 28 -2.31 21.42 -0.34
C VAL A 28 -1.39 20.27 -0.72
N ASP A 29 -0.47 19.90 0.17
CA ASP A 29 0.44 18.78 -0.02
C ASP A 29 -0.40 17.55 -0.39
N SER A 30 -0.45 17.22 -1.68
CA SER A 30 -1.33 16.20 -2.23
C SER A 30 -0.69 14.82 -2.11
N SER A 31 -0.08 14.55 -0.96
CA SER A 31 0.32 13.20 -0.60
C SER A 31 -0.97 12.43 -0.25
N PRO A 32 -1.19 11.22 -0.81
CA PRO A 32 -2.36 10.42 -0.48
C PRO A 32 -2.40 10.17 1.02
N THR A 33 -3.48 10.56 1.69
CA THR A 33 -3.65 10.30 3.13
C THR A 33 -3.60 8.80 3.38
N VAL A 34 -2.75 8.39 4.33
CA VAL A 34 -2.64 7.01 4.77
C VAL A 34 -3.16 6.88 6.19
N PHE A 35 -3.78 5.75 6.49
CA PHE A 35 -4.34 5.43 7.80
C PHE A 35 -3.77 4.10 8.28
N THR A 36 -3.49 4.01 9.57
CA THR A 36 -3.38 2.75 10.31
C THR A 36 -4.76 2.36 10.85
N SER A 37 -4.94 1.10 11.26
CA SER A 37 -6.22 0.67 11.86
C SER A 37 -6.57 1.46 13.13
N SER A 38 -5.58 1.90 13.91
CA SER A 38 -5.79 2.72 15.11
C SER A 38 -6.17 4.16 14.80
N GLU A 39 -5.64 4.73 13.72
CA GLU A 39 -6.05 6.07 13.24
C GLU A 39 -7.45 6.01 12.63
N LEU A 40 -7.73 5.00 11.81
CA LEU A 40 -9.06 4.81 11.20
C LEU A 40 -10.15 4.65 12.27
N ALA A 41 -9.85 3.98 13.38
CA ALA A 41 -10.76 3.77 14.51
C ALA A 41 -11.25 5.06 15.18
N GLN A 42 -10.67 6.22 14.87
CA GLN A 42 -11.12 7.52 15.37
C GLN A 42 -12.31 8.07 14.57
N PHE A 43 -12.59 7.55 13.37
CA PHE A 43 -13.59 8.09 12.45
C PHE A 43 -14.88 7.27 12.46
N THR A 44 -15.51 7.20 13.63
CA THR A 44 -16.72 6.38 13.86
C THR A 44 -18.04 7.15 13.69
N GLY A 45 -17.97 8.46 13.42
CA GLY A 45 -19.13 9.33 13.47
C GLY A 45 -19.50 9.85 14.86
N GLU A 46 -18.87 9.35 15.93
CA GLU A 46 -19.10 9.86 17.29
C GLU A 46 -18.75 11.35 17.39
N LYS A 47 -19.45 12.07 18.27
CA LYS A 47 -19.23 13.52 18.48
C LYS A 47 -19.26 14.34 17.17
N LYS A 48 -20.02 13.87 16.16
CA LYS A 48 -20.14 14.48 14.82
C LYS A 48 -18.85 14.46 13.99
N GLN A 49 -17.87 13.63 14.34
CA GLN A 49 -16.70 13.38 13.48
C GLN A 49 -17.12 12.70 12.17
N PRO A 50 -16.28 12.71 11.12
CA PRO A 50 -16.52 11.92 9.92
C PRO A 50 -16.67 10.42 10.22
N ILE A 51 -17.31 9.71 9.29
CA ILE A 51 -17.46 8.24 9.32
C ILE A 51 -16.61 7.67 8.20
N TYR A 52 -15.49 7.04 8.53
CA TYR A 52 -14.63 6.41 7.54
C TYR A 52 -14.74 4.89 7.61
N ILE A 53 -14.79 4.24 6.46
CA ILE A 53 -14.85 2.78 6.33
C ILE A 53 -13.85 2.37 5.28
N SER A 54 -13.02 1.37 5.59
CA SER A 54 -12.09 0.82 4.60
C SER A 54 -12.63 -0.46 3.96
N LEU A 55 -12.53 -0.55 2.63
CA LEU A 55 -12.76 -1.77 1.85
C LEU A 55 -11.57 -2.00 0.92
N ALA A 56 -10.99 -3.19 0.98
CA ALA A 56 -9.81 -3.58 0.21
C ALA A 56 -8.67 -2.54 0.32
N SER A 57 -8.42 -2.05 1.53
CA SER A 57 -7.45 -0.98 1.85
C SER A 57 -7.76 0.41 1.26
N VAL A 58 -8.86 0.61 0.54
CA VAL A 58 -9.34 1.96 0.15
C VAL A 58 -10.21 2.50 1.27
N VAL A 59 -9.98 3.74 1.71
CA VAL A 59 -10.76 4.38 2.78
C VAL A 59 -11.78 5.34 2.16
N TYR A 60 -13.06 5.10 2.45
CA TYR A 60 -14.20 5.86 1.97
C TYR A 60 -14.78 6.73 3.09
N ASP A 61 -15.22 7.94 2.75
CA ASP A 61 -16.04 8.78 3.63
C ASP A 61 -17.52 8.46 3.46
N ALA A 62 -18.07 7.71 4.42
CA ALA A 62 -19.46 7.31 4.47
C ALA A 62 -20.35 8.31 5.25
N SER A 63 -19.86 9.52 5.52
CA SER A 63 -20.58 10.52 6.34
C SER A 63 -21.92 10.96 5.75
N SER A 64 -22.13 10.80 4.45
CA SER A 64 -23.40 11.10 3.77
C SER A 64 -24.53 10.12 4.14
N MET A 65 -24.21 8.94 4.67
CA MET A 65 -25.16 7.92 5.12
C MET A 65 -25.02 7.66 6.63
N ARG A 66 -25.03 8.75 7.41
CA ARG A 66 -24.83 8.71 8.87
C ARG A 66 -25.92 7.94 9.62
N GLU A 67 -27.13 7.89 9.09
CA GLU A 67 -28.24 7.09 9.61
C GLU A 67 -27.99 5.57 9.53
N VAL A 68 -27.15 5.13 8.59
CA VAL A 68 -26.79 3.72 8.40
C VAL A 68 -25.50 3.38 9.16
N TYR A 69 -24.45 4.19 8.96
CA TYR A 69 -23.10 3.88 9.46
C TYR A 69 -22.68 4.69 10.69
N GLY A 70 -23.45 5.71 11.09
CA GLY A 70 -23.15 6.51 12.27
C GLY A 70 -23.70 5.88 13.57
N PRO A 71 -23.42 6.49 14.72
CA PRO A 71 -23.88 5.99 16.02
C PRO A 71 -25.40 5.74 16.05
N GLY A 72 -25.80 4.51 16.39
CA GLY A 72 -27.20 4.09 16.42
C GLY A 72 -27.76 3.54 15.09
N GLY A 73 -26.99 3.62 14.00
CA GLY A 73 -27.34 3.01 12.72
C GLY A 73 -27.15 1.49 12.69
N GLU A 74 -27.80 0.82 11.74
CA GLU A 74 -27.76 -0.64 11.61
C GLU A 74 -26.35 -1.19 11.33
N SER A 75 -25.53 -0.42 10.61
CA SER A 75 -24.17 -0.80 10.20
C SER A 75 -23.08 0.01 10.90
N HIS A 76 -23.38 0.61 12.06
CA HIS A 76 -22.44 1.45 12.81
C HIS A 76 -21.16 0.73 13.23
N HIS A 77 -21.21 -0.60 13.36
CA HIS A 77 -20.07 -1.42 13.75
C HIS A 77 -18.96 -1.47 12.68
N LEU A 78 -19.24 -1.05 11.44
CA LEU A 78 -18.24 -0.94 10.36
C LEU A 78 -17.47 0.39 10.40
N ALA A 79 -18.00 1.40 11.11
CA ALA A 79 -17.40 2.71 11.19
C ALA A 79 -16.02 2.67 11.88
N GLY A 80 -15.05 3.32 11.25
CA GLY A 80 -13.66 3.37 11.70
C GLY A 80 -12.90 2.04 11.56
N LYS A 81 -13.31 1.15 10.66
CA LYS A 81 -12.69 -0.18 10.49
C LYS A 81 -12.41 -0.54 9.04
N ASP A 82 -11.55 -1.53 8.84
CA ASP A 82 -11.57 -2.34 7.63
C ASP A 82 -12.78 -3.29 7.69
N ALA A 83 -13.72 -3.08 6.80
CA ALA A 83 -14.96 -3.83 6.69
C ALA A 83 -14.88 -4.94 5.62
N SER A 84 -13.72 -5.14 5.00
CA SER A 84 -13.57 -6.03 3.83
C SER A 84 -14.01 -7.44 4.17
N ARG A 85 -13.46 -8.01 5.24
CA ARG A 85 -13.77 -9.38 5.65
C ARG A 85 -15.22 -9.52 6.11
N ALA A 86 -15.68 -8.61 6.97
CA ALA A 86 -17.05 -8.62 7.49
C ALA A 86 -18.10 -8.62 6.35
N LEU A 87 -17.92 -7.77 5.35
CA LEU A 87 -18.81 -7.70 4.20
C LEU A 87 -18.67 -8.89 3.25
N ALA A 88 -17.47 -9.42 3.07
CA ALA A 88 -17.21 -10.62 2.25
C ALA A 88 -17.84 -11.89 2.84
N LEU A 89 -17.92 -11.96 4.18
CA LEU A 89 -18.50 -13.09 4.91
C LEU A 89 -19.98 -12.89 5.26
N SER A 90 -20.52 -11.68 5.07
CA SER A 90 -21.81 -11.27 5.67
C SER A 90 -21.85 -11.53 7.18
N SER A 91 -20.71 -11.31 7.85
CA SER A 91 -20.53 -11.60 9.27
C SER A 91 -20.09 -10.34 10.01
N PHE A 92 -20.87 -9.98 11.02
CA PHE A 92 -20.55 -8.87 11.93
C PHE A 92 -20.05 -9.39 13.28
N SER A 93 -19.46 -10.59 13.28
CA SER A 93 -18.78 -11.12 14.46
C SER A 93 -17.62 -10.21 14.83
N ALA A 94 -17.33 -10.07 16.13
CA ALA A 94 -16.21 -9.24 16.59
C ALA A 94 -14.86 -9.68 16.01
N ARG A 95 -14.74 -10.95 15.60
CA ARG A 95 -13.55 -11.48 14.94
C ARG A 95 -13.40 -10.97 13.52
N ASP A 96 -14.50 -10.89 12.76
CA ASP A 96 -14.43 -10.51 11.34
C ASP A 96 -14.42 -8.98 11.14
N LEU A 97 -14.87 -8.24 12.16
CA LEU A 97 -14.80 -6.79 12.19
C LEU A 97 -13.36 -6.32 12.42
N ASN A 98 -12.74 -5.73 11.39
CA ASN A 98 -11.36 -5.23 11.38
C ASN A 98 -10.27 -6.31 11.29
N ASP A 99 -10.61 -7.53 10.87
CA ASP A 99 -9.61 -8.53 10.47
C ASP A 99 -9.12 -8.21 9.05
N LEU A 100 -7.81 -8.02 8.93
CA LEU A 100 -7.16 -7.61 7.69
C LEU A 100 -6.83 -8.80 6.78
N GLU A 101 -6.93 -10.02 7.30
CA GLU A 101 -6.63 -11.25 6.57
C GLU A 101 -7.77 -11.59 5.60
N LEU A 102 -7.43 -11.71 4.32
CA LEU A 102 -8.36 -11.98 3.22
C LEU A 102 -7.92 -13.18 2.37
N SER A 103 -6.77 -13.80 2.63
CA SER A 103 -6.22 -14.88 1.81
C SER A 103 -6.98 -16.21 1.97
N ASP A 104 -7.77 -16.37 3.03
CA ASP A 104 -8.64 -17.51 3.27
C ASP A 104 -10.02 -17.39 2.60
N LEU A 105 -10.33 -16.25 1.98
CA LEU A 105 -11.61 -16.02 1.33
C LEU A 105 -11.71 -16.77 -0.01
N GLY A 106 -12.77 -17.57 -0.16
CA GLY A 106 -13.10 -18.27 -1.40
C GLY A 106 -13.75 -17.35 -2.44
N GLY A 107 -13.84 -17.83 -3.69
CA GLY A 107 -14.30 -17.01 -4.82
C GLY A 107 -15.70 -16.41 -4.67
N ALA A 108 -16.62 -17.05 -3.93
CA ALA A 108 -17.94 -16.48 -3.65
C ALA A 108 -17.87 -15.27 -2.71
N GLN A 109 -17.04 -15.34 -1.66
CA GLN A 109 -16.83 -14.27 -0.68
C GLN A 109 -16.10 -13.09 -1.34
N LEU A 110 -15.11 -13.36 -2.19
CA LEU A 110 -14.42 -12.34 -2.98
C LEU A 110 -15.36 -11.59 -3.94
N ARG A 111 -16.27 -12.29 -4.62
CA ARG A 111 -17.31 -11.64 -5.46
C ARG A 111 -18.26 -10.78 -4.65
N GLN A 112 -18.59 -11.21 -3.43
CA GLN A 112 -19.40 -10.42 -2.53
C GLN A 112 -18.68 -9.13 -2.12
N LEU A 113 -17.39 -9.21 -1.78
CA LEU A 113 -16.57 -8.03 -1.50
C LEU A 113 -16.51 -7.08 -2.70
N ASP A 114 -16.28 -7.58 -3.91
CA ASP A 114 -16.27 -6.77 -5.14
C ASP A 114 -17.60 -6.03 -5.36
N THR A 115 -18.72 -6.69 -5.07
CA THR A 115 -20.05 -6.07 -5.12
C THR A 115 -20.17 -4.92 -4.12
N TRP A 116 -19.65 -5.08 -2.91
CA TRP A 116 -19.65 -4.01 -1.91
C TRP A 116 -18.73 -2.85 -2.29
N VAL A 117 -17.54 -3.14 -2.84
CA VAL A 117 -16.63 -2.11 -3.35
C VAL A 117 -17.30 -1.28 -4.44
N LYS A 118 -17.98 -1.94 -5.40
CA LYS A 118 -18.76 -1.26 -6.46
C LYS A 118 -19.89 -0.40 -5.87
N ARG A 119 -20.64 -0.91 -4.90
CA ARG A 119 -21.67 -0.13 -4.21
C ARG A 119 -21.11 1.14 -3.57
N PHE A 120 -20.02 1.02 -2.80
CA PHE A 120 -19.41 2.17 -2.13
C PHE A 120 -18.93 3.23 -3.12
N ARG A 121 -18.34 2.79 -4.24
CA ARG A 121 -17.75 3.68 -5.24
C ARG A 121 -18.76 4.27 -6.22
N GLU A 122 -19.70 3.48 -6.72
CA GLU A 122 -20.54 3.84 -7.87
C GLU A 122 -21.99 4.11 -7.47
N GLU A 123 -22.56 3.31 -6.56
CA GLU A 123 -23.96 3.48 -6.14
C GLU A 123 -24.10 4.54 -5.05
N TYR A 124 -23.29 4.46 -4.00
CA TYR A 124 -23.26 5.42 -2.89
C TYR A 124 -22.39 6.64 -3.18
N ASN A 125 -21.43 6.48 -4.11
CA ASN A 125 -20.50 7.52 -4.52
C ASN A 125 -19.76 8.17 -3.34
N PHE A 126 -19.28 7.33 -2.40
CA PHE A 126 -18.51 7.82 -1.26
C PHE A 126 -17.14 8.36 -1.70
N PRO A 127 -16.75 9.56 -1.24
CA PRO A 127 -15.41 10.09 -1.51
C PRO A 127 -14.32 9.15 -0.99
N VAL A 128 -13.30 8.90 -1.80
CA VAL A 128 -12.08 8.23 -1.33
C VAL A 128 -11.22 9.26 -0.61
N VAL A 129 -10.93 9.00 0.66
CA VAL A 129 -10.16 9.92 1.53
C VAL A 129 -8.75 9.43 1.83
N GLY A 130 -8.41 8.19 1.46
CA GLY A 130 -7.06 7.66 1.61
C GLY A 130 -6.96 6.15 1.44
N ARG A 131 -5.85 5.58 1.93
CA ARG A 131 -5.63 4.12 2.02
C ARG A 131 -5.33 3.68 3.45
N LEU A 132 -5.74 2.46 3.77
CA LEU A 132 -5.37 1.76 4.99
C LEU A 132 -4.10 0.93 4.76
N ILE A 133 -3.10 1.16 5.60
CA ILE A 133 -1.83 0.43 5.61
C ILE A 133 -1.92 -0.77 6.56
N LEU A 134 -1.48 -1.92 6.06
CA LEU A 134 -1.43 -3.18 6.80
C LEU A 134 -0.18 -3.19 7.69
N LYS A 135 -0.24 -2.63 8.91
CA LYS A 135 0.91 -2.68 9.82
C LYS A 135 1.17 -4.10 10.32
N GLN A 136 2.08 -4.82 9.65
CA GLN A 136 2.46 -6.19 10.01
C GLN A 136 3.87 -6.52 9.53
N ASP A 137 4.57 -7.32 10.32
CA ASP A 137 5.79 -8.00 9.89
C ASP A 137 5.40 -9.19 9.01
N MET A 138 6.21 -9.53 8.01
CA MET A 138 5.89 -10.59 7.04
C MET A 138 7.13 -11.42 6.73
N THR A 139 6.93 -12.70 6.40
CA THR A 139 7.97 -13.51 5.74
C THR A 139 8.08 -13.16 4.26
N LYS A 140 9.13 -13.66 3.59
CA LYS A 140 9.30 -13.51 2.14
C LYS A 140 8.14 -14.12 1.35
N GLU A 141 7.62 -15.27 1.79
CA GLU A 141 6.49 -15.96 1.16
C GLU A 141 5.19 -15.16 1.27
N GLU A 142 4.98 -14.51 2.42
CA GLU A 142 3.81 -13.65 2.65
C GLU A 142 3.92 -12.37 1.82
N LEU A 143 5.10 -11.76 1.79
CA LEU A 143 5.37 -10.55 1.01
C LEU A 143 5.10 -10.74 -0.49
N ARG A 144 5.43 -11.92 -1.05
CA ARG A 144 5.20 -12.27 -2.47
C ARG A 144 3.75 -12.12 -2.92
N ARG A 145 2.79 -12.22 -2.01
CA ARG A 145 1.37 -12.02 -2.33
C ARG A 145 1.05 -10.56 -2.67
N PHE A 146 1.86 -9.62 -2.22
CA PHE A 146 1.67 -8.19 -2.41
C PHE A 146 2.45 -7.64 -3.61
N ASN A 147 2.31 -8.30 -4.75
CA ASN A 147 2.96 -7.94 -6.02
C ASN A 147 2.19 -6.89 -6.86
N GLY A 148 1.07 -6.35 -6.34
CA GLY A 148 0.20 -5.43 -7.08
C GLY A 148 -0.71 -6.06 -8.14
N VAL A 149 -0.64 -7.38 -8.38
CA VAL A 149 -1.44 -8.09 -9.39
C VAL A 149 -2.46 -9.00 -8.74
N ASP A 150 -1.98 -9.98 -7.96
CA ASP A 150 -2.78 -11.11 -7.51
C ASP A 150 -3.19 -10.98 -6.04
N ASN A 151 -3.59 -9.79 -5.61
CA ASN A 151 -4.18 -9.60 -4.28
C ASN A 151 -5.42 -8.73 -4.28
N VAL A 152 -6.37 -9.11 -3.44
CA VAL A 152 -7.68 -8.48 -3.26
C VAL A 152 -7.58 -6.99 -2.95
N ARG A 153 -6.49 -6.58 -2.30
CA ARG A 153 -6.26 -5.19 -1.86
C ARG A 153 -5.58 -4.32 -2.92
N HIS A 154 -5.22 -4.89 -4.07
CA HIS A 154 -4.40 -4.25 -5.10
C HIS A 154 -3.22 -3.47 -4.50
N THR A 155 -2.51 -4.12 -3.57
CA THR A 155 -1.42 -3.53 -2.81
C THR A 155 -0.09 -4.02 -3.39
N CYS A 156 0.85 -3.08 -3.54
CA CYS A 156 2.21 -3.36 -3.93
C CYS A 156 3.14 -3.01 -2.77
N LEU A 157 3.86 -4.01 -2.26
CA LEU A 157 4.83 -3.86 -1.19
C LEU A 157 6.24 -4.16 -1.70
N VAL A 158 7.25 -3.48 -1.16
CA VAL A 158 8.66 -3.74 -1.49
C VAL A 158 9.45 -3.80 -0.19
N ALA A 159 10.25 -4.84 -0.02
CA ALA A 159 11.19 -4.90 1.09
C ALA A 159 12.55 -4.31 0.69
N LEU A 160 13.12 -3.55 1.62
CA LEU A 160 14.42 -2.91 1.48
C LEU A 160 15.10 -2.84 2.85
N ASN A 161 16.28 -3.44 2.95
CA ASN A 161 17.12 -3.52 4.13
C ASN A 161 16.35 -4.01 5.37
N GLY A 162 15.58 -5.10 5.21
CA GLY A 162 14.75 -5.69 6.27
C GLY A 162 13.49 -4.91 6.63
N VAL A 163 13.17 -3.83 5.92
CA VAL A 163 11.97 -3.00 6.15
C VAL A 163 11.03 -3.12 4.95
N ILE A 164 9.74 -3.34 5.21
CA ILE A 164 8.69 -3.43 4.19
C ILE A 164 8.04 -2.05 4.02
N TYR A 165 7.94 -1.59 2.77
CA TYR A 165 7.32 -0.32 2.41
C TYR A 165 6.09 -0.53 1.54
N ASP A 166 5.04 0.23 1.80
CA ASP A 166 3.86 0.32 0.94
C ASP A 166 4.12 1.35 -0.17
N VAL A 167 4.32 0.84 -1.39
CA VAL A 167 4.57 1.65 -2.59
C VAL A 167 3.30 1.85 -3.42
N THR A 168 2.14 1.40 -2.94
CA THR A 168 0.89 1.39 -3.70
C THR A 168 0.44 2.80 -4.08
N ALA A 169 0.50 3.77 -3.16
CA ALA A 169 -0.06 5.10 -3.41
C ALA A 169 0.83 6.00 -4.27
N ASN A 170 2.14 5.99 -4.03
CA ASN A 170 3.10 6.93 -4.65
C ASN A 170 4.13 6.25 -5.56
N GLY A 171 4.05 4.93 -5.69
CA GLY A 171 5.01 4.10 -6.44
C GLY A 171 4.35 3.20 -7.47
N TRP A 172 3.02 3.25 -7.66
CA TRP A 172 2.31 2.37 -8.58
C TRP A 172 2.86 2.41 -10.01
N ASP A 173 3.17 3.59 -10.55
CA ASP A 173 3.73 3.74 -11.90
C ASP A 173 5.11 3.09 -12.08
N HIS A 174 5.80 2.82 -10.97
CA HIS A 174 7.15 2.26 -10.98
C HIS A 174 7.16 0.78 -10.59
N TYR A 175 6.44 0.41 -9.53
CA TYR A 175 6.44 -0.94 -8.94
C TYR A 175 5.16 -1.73 -9.22
N GLY A 176 4.11 -1.09 -9.76
CA GLY A 176 2.93 -1.80 -10.23
C GLY A 176 3.26 -2.71 -11.43
N PRO A 177 2.31 -3.55 -11.88
CA PRO A 177 2.53 -4.55 -12.93
C PRO A 177 3.18 -4.00 -14.20
N ASP A 178 2.76 -2.81 -14.63
CA ASP A 178 3.23 -2.16 -15.85
C ASP A 178 4.48 -1.28 -15.64
N GLY A 179 4.98 -1.21 -14.40
CA GLY A 179 6.11 -0.38 -14.01
C GLY A 179 7.48 -1.00 -14.34
N THR A 180 8.50 -0.15 -14.48
CA THR A 180 9.88 -0.58 -14.78
C THR A 180 10.55 -1.36 -13.65
N TYR A 181 10.03 -1.24 -12.43
CA TYR A 181 10.49 -1.89 -11.21
C TYR A 181 9.47 -2.91 -10.68
N SER A 182 8.55 -3.39 -11.54
CA SER A 182 7.55 -4.40 -11.20
C SER A 182 8.14 -5.69 -10.61
N LEU A 183 9.37 -6.03 -11.01
CA LEU A 183 10.15 -7.16 -10.49
C LEU A 183 10.38 -7.10 -8.97
N PHE A 184 10.36 -5.90 -8.38
CA PHE A 184 10.57 -5.69 -6.94
C PHE A 184 9.28 -5.85 -6.13
N ALA A 185 8.13 -5.84 -6.78
CA ALA A 185 6.83 -5.95 -6.13
C ALA A 185 6.69 -7.31 -5.43
N GLY A 186 6.41 -7.27 -4.14
CA GLY A 186 6.31 -8.45 -3.27
C GLY A 186 7.64 -9.13 -2.97
N ARG A 187 8.78 -8.47 -3.18
CA ARG A 187 10.11 -9.07 -3.03
C ARG A 187 11.05 -8.22 -2.19
N ASP A 188 12.14 -8.85 -1.73
CA ASP A 188 13.27 -8.12 -1.17
C ASP A 188 14.16 -7.60 -2.29
N ALA A 189 14.22 -6.27 -2.44
CA ALA A 189 14.99 -5.56 -3.44
C ALA A 189 16.31 -5.02 -2.91
N SER A 190 16.75 -5.43 -1.70
CA SER A 190 17.94 -4.88 -1.05
C SER A 190 19.21 -5.00 -1.88
N VAL A 191 19.57 -6.22 -2.28
CA VAL A 191 20.78 -6.47 -3.06
C VAL A 191 20.65 -5.89 -4.48
N ALA A 192 19.47 -6.04 -5.10
CA ALA A 192 19.18 -5.43 -6.40
C ALA A 192 19.40 -3.92 -6.43
N LEU A 193 18.90 -3.19 -5.43
CA LEU A 193 19.07 -1.74 -5.32
C LEU A 193 20.50 -1.35 -4.93
N ALA A 194 21.17 -2.13 -4.07
CA ALA A 194 22.57 -1.93 -3.71
C ALA A 194 23.50 -2.04 -4.92
N ARG A 195 23.26 -3.05 -5.77
CA ARG A 195 24.02 -3.32 -7.00
C ARG A 195 23.55 -2.55 -8.22
N MET A 196 22.48 -1.76 -8.10
CA MET A 196 21.79 -1.08 -9.21
C MET A 196 21.41 -2.02 -10.37
N SER A 197 20.99 -3.24 -10.03
CA SER A 197 20.66 -4.30 -10.97
C SER A 197 19.15 -4.56 -10.99
N LEU A 198 18.65 -4.96 -12.16
CA LEU A 198 17.29 -5.48 -12.36
C LEU A 198 17.29 -6.99 -12.61
N ASP A 199 18.42 -7.65 -12.36
CA ASP A 199 18.53 -9.09 -12.52
C ASP A 199 17.65 -9.82 -11.48
N PRO A 200 16.74 -10.72 -11.90
CA PRO A 200 15.94 -11.51 -10.96
C PRO A 200 16.75 -12.37 -10.00
N GLU A 201 17.99 -12.73 -10.34
CA GLU A 201 18.89 -13.54 -9.50
C GLU A 201 19.34 -12.81 -8.22
N VAL A 202 19.31 -11.47 -8.20
CA VAL A 202 19.72 -10.67 -7.03
C VAL A 202 18.54 -10.21 -6.16
N LEU A 203 17.38 -10.85 -6.32
CA LEU A 203 16.15 -10.60 -5.56
C LEU A 203 15.86 -11.73 -4.58
N ASP A 204 15.25 -11.42 -3.44
CA ASP A 204 14.98 -12.32 -2.30
C ASP A 204 16.22 -12.88 -1.57
N ASP A 205 17.40 -12.81 -2.20
CA ASP A 205 18.67 -13.24 -1.64
C ASP A 205 19.27 -12.13 -0.79
N ALA A 206 19.10 -12.24 0.52
CA ALA A 206 19.44 -11.22 1.51
C ALA A 206 20.90 -11.31 1.96
N ASN A 207 21.81 -11.78 1.09
CA ASN A 207 23.22 -11.94 1.42
C ASN A 207 23.95 -10.57 1.44
N LEU A 208 23.50 -9.70 2.36
CA LEU A 208 23.96 -8.34 2.60
C LEU A 208 25.44 -8.30 3.06
N ASP A 209 25.93 -9.43 3.57
CA ASP A 209 27.29 -9.61 4.05
C ASP A 209 28.32 -9.57 2.90
N GLU A 210 27.91 -9.96 1.68
CA GLU A 210 28.78 -9.95 0.50
C GLU A 210 28.83 -8.59 -0.20
N LEU A 211 28.07 -7.60 0.27
CA LEU A 211 28.12 -6.26 -0.30
C LEU A 211 29.48 -5.60 -0.03
N THR A 212 29.96 -4.85 -0.99
CA THR A 212 31.07 -3.92 -0.83
C THR A 212 30.64 -2.71 -0.02
N GLU A 213 31.59 -1.91 0.44
CA GLU A 213 31.30 -0.68 1.18
C GLU A 213 30.55 0.36 0.34
N GLU A 214 30.83 0.43 -0.97
CA GLU A 214 30.13 1.32 -1.90
C GLU A 214 28.67 0.88 -2.13
N GLU A 215 28.43 -0.43 -2.24
CA GLU A 215 27.08 -1.00 -2.35
C GLU A 215 26.28 -0.80 -1.06
N ARG A 216 26.90 -0.96 0.11
CA ARG A 216 26.27 -0.64 1.41
C ARG A 216 25.86 0.82 1.51
N LYS A 217 26.73 1.74 1.06
CA LYS A 217 26.39 3.17 1.01
C LYS A 217 25.22 3.43 0.07
N THR A 218 25.23 2.81 -1.09
CA THR A 218 24.12 2.89 -2.07
C THR A 218 22.81 2.40 -1.47
N LEU A 219 22.83 1.26 -0.77
CA LEU A 219 21.68 0.70 -0.05
C LEU A 219 21.14 1.65 1.03
N ALA A 220 22.04 2.29 1.80
CA ALA A 220 21.66 3.26 2.82
C ALA A 220 21.00 4.52 2.22
N ASP A 221 21.51 5.00 1.09
CA ASP A 221 20.93 6.11 0.35
C ASP A 221 19.52 5.77 -0.17
N TRP A 222 19.33 4.56 -0.73
CA TRP A 222 18.01 4.07 -1.14
C TRP A 222 17.06 3.93 0.05
N SER A 223 17.53 3.38 1.17
CA SER A 223 16.74 3.24 2.39
C SER A 223 16.21 4.60 2.86
N THR A 224 17.06 5.62 2.84
CA THR A 224 16.68 7.00 3.21
C THR A 224 15.58 7.55 2.27
N ARG A 225 15.72 7.33 0.96
CA ARG A 225 14.73 7.79 -0.04
C ARG A 225 13.39 7.08 0.10
N PHE A 226 13.41 5.77 0.38
CA PHE A 226 12.19 4.98 0.62
C PHE A 226 11.47 5.46 1.87
N GLN A 227 12.18 5.67 2.98
CA GLN A 227 11.60 6.19 4.23
C GLN A 227 10.96 7.57 4.08
N GLN A 228 11.49 8.41 3.18
CA GLN A 228 10.94 9.74 2.93
C GLN A 228 9.67 9.72 2.06
N LYS A 229 9.52 8.74 1.17
CA LYS A 229 8.47 8.72 0.14
C LYS A 229 7.35 7.72 0.41
N TYR A 230 7.68 6.61 1.04
CA TYR A 230 6.78 5.47 1.23
C TYR A 230 6.56 5.19 2.70
N SER A 231 5.37 4.68 2.99
CA SER A 231 4.99 4.36 4.37
C SER A 231 5.52 2.99 4.75
N VAL A 232 6.06 2.89 5.97
CA VAL A 232 6.56 1.61 6.51
C VAL A 232 5.38 0.73 6.91
N VAL A 233 5.37 -0.50 6.45
CA VAL A 233 4.39 -1.55 6.78
C VAL A 233 4.85 -2.32 8.02
N GLY A 234 6.10 -2.79 8.00
CA GLY A 234 6.67 -3.61 9.07
C GLY A 234 8.08 -4.06 8.70
N LYS A 235 8.54 -5.14 9.31
CA LYS A 235 9.84 -5.76 9.05
C LYS A 235 9.67 -7.02 8.21
N LEU A 236 10.67 -7.28 7.37
CA LEU A 236 10.80 -8.57 6.71
C LEU A 236 11.42 -9.56 7.69
N LEU A 237 10.76 -10.70 7.87
CA LEU A 237 11.21 -11.82 8.67
C LEU A 237 11.93 -12.83 7.75
N ASP A 238 13.00 -13.42 8.26
CA ASP A 238 13.77 -14.47 7.58
C ASP A 238 13.05 -15.82 7.59
#